data_AF-A0A1V5H7D3-F1
#
_entry.id   AF-A0A1V5H7D3-F1
#
_cell.length_a   1.000
_cell.length_b   1.000
_cell.length_c   1.000
_cell.angle_alpha   90.00
_cell.angle_beta   90.00
_cell.angle_gamma   90.00
#
_symmetry.space_group_name_H-M   'P 1'
#
loop_
_entity.id
_entity.type
_entity.pdbx_description
1 polymer ?
#
loop_
_entity_poly.entity_id
_entity_poly.type
_entity_poly.pdbx_seq_one_letter_code
_entity_poly.pdbx_strand_id
1 'polypeptide(L)'
;MGEVVLEVWRRTSAVYPGVEACECVVMPDHFHGILWVKERLARPMGHIVKAFKRVSEQECRSKGLLLPPNPGSVPAAAPAAGLPAPAAGLWQPGFQDSILLHRGQLHAMAAYIADNPRRLAAKRANPALFTVVAREAVLPGRTCAAIGNRFLLRHPLKRQIQVSRHISPAELAALQEELLYAAAHGAALVSPCISPGEKAIARAALEAGRPLIVLLANGFAPHYKPPGRYFDACSAGRLLMLAPFPYQRQRQPLTRAQCLELNAWARTISHATKS
;
A
#
# COMPACT_ATOMS: atom_id res chain seq x y z
N MET A 1 21.09 2.32 17.64
CA MET A 1 21.25 1.91 16.22
C MET A 1 20.71 2.96 15.26
N GLY A 2 19.42 3.35 15.36
CA GLY A 2 18.81 4.28 14.42
C GLY A 2 19.52 5.65 14.33
N GLU A 3 20.00 6.19 15.45
CA GLU A 3 20.77 7.44 15.48
C GLU A 3 22.05 7.36 14.66
N VAL A 4 22.78 6.25 14.74
CA VAL A 4 23.99 6.01 13.92
C VAL A 4 23.64 6.03 12.45
N VAL A 5 22.55 5.35 12.06
CA VAL A 5 22.06 5.34 10.67
C VAL A 5 21.75 6.75 10.18
N LEU A 6 21.06 7.57 10.99
CA LEU A 6 20.77 8.97 10.67
C LEU A 6 22.04 9.82 10.51
N GLU A 7 22.99 9.65 11.41
CA GLU A 7 24.26 10.39 11.39
C GLU A 7 25.10 10.05 10.15
N VAL A 8 25.17 8.77 9.78
CA VAL A 8 25.86 8.32 8.55
C VAL A 8 25.16 8.86 7.31
N TRP A 9 23.82 8.90 7.29
CA TRP A 9 23.06 9.45 6.17
C TRP A 9 23.39 10.94 5.97
N ARG A 10 23.32 11.75 7.03
CA ARG A 10 23.62 13.20 6.96
C ARG A 10 25.05 13.48 6.48
N ARG A 11 26.02 12.66 6.88
CA ARG A 11 27.43 12.79 6.45
C ARG A 11 27.65 12.41 4.97
N THR A 12 26.70 11.72 4.33
CA THR A 12 26.84 11.28 2.94
C THR A 12 27.05 12.46 1.98
N SER A 13 26.38 13.60 2.20
CA SER A 13 26.56 14.82 1.39
C SER A 13 27.98 15.38 1.46
N ALA A 14 28.66 15.26 2.62
CA ALA A 14 30.03 15.74 2.79
C ALA A 14 31.05 14.81 2.11
N VAL A 15 30.78 13.51 2.11
CA VAL A 15 31.65 12.49 1.48
C VAL A 15 31.50 12.48 -0.05
N TYR A 16 30.30 12.80 -0.54
CA TYR A 16 29.96 12.78 -1.96
C TYR A 16 29.36 14.13 -2.39
N PRO A 17 30.17 15.15 -2.73
CA PRO A 17 29.69 16.50 -3.04
C PRO A 17 28.67 16.58 -4.17
N GLY A 18 28.74 15.64 -5.13
CA GLY A 18 27.81 15.55 -6.27
C GLY A 18 26.41 15.01 -5.93
N VAL A 19 26.18 14.62 -4.67
CA VAL A 19 24.84 14.27 -4.17
C VAL A 19 24.49 15.07 -2.91
N GLU A 20 23.21 15.10 -2.61
CA GLU A 20 22.68 15.61 -1.36
C GLU A 20 21.79 14.55 -0.72
N ALA A 21 22.11 14.18 0.51
CA ALA A 21 21.28 13.34 1.37
C ALA A 21 20.22 14.22 2.03
N CYS A 22 19.00 14.17 1.48
CA CYS A 22 17.86 14.97 1.91
C CYS A 22 17.09 14.25 3.04
N GLU A 23 15.76 14.43 3.10
CA GLU A 23 14.91 13.85 4.13
C GLU A 23 15.04 12.34 4.22
N CYS A 24 15.01 11.83 5.45
CA CYS A 24 15.03 10.40 5.72
C CYS A 24 14.23 10.06 6.97
N VAL A 25 13.84 8.79 7.06
CA VAL A 25 13.19 8.19 8.21
C VAL A 25 13.82 6.82 8.46
N VAL A 26 14.23 6.58 9.70
CA VAL A 26 14.62 5.25 10.18
C VAL A 26 13.46 4.65 10.94
N MET A 27 13.08 3.43 10.57
CA MET A 27 12.11 2.60 11.28
C MET A 27 12.79 1.31 11.76
N PRO A 28 12.18 0.59 12.71
CA PRO A 28 12.80 -0.63 13.27
C PRO A 28 13.14 -1.71 12.23
N ASP A 29 12.38 -1.78 11.15
CA ASP A 29 12.48 -2.80 10.09
C ASP A 29 13.00 -2.26 8.74
N HIS A 30 13.07 -0.94 8.56
CA HIS A 30 13.47 -0.35 7.27
C HIS A 30 13.92 1.11 7.36
N PHE A 31 14.59 1.57 6.31
CA PHE A 31 15.05 2.95 6.13
C PHE A 31 14.49 3.52 4.83
N HIS A 32 14.05 4.77 4.87
CA HIS A 32 13.75 5.55 3.68
C HIS A 32 14.57 6.83 3.67
N GLY A 33 15.07 7.22 2.50
CA GLY A 33 15.79 8.48 2.31
C GLY A 33 15.66 8.97 0.88
N ILE A 34 15.72 10.29 0.70
CA ILE A 34 15.80 10.95 -0.61
C ILE A 34 17.24 11.34 -0.87
N LEU A 35 17.80 10.85 -1.98
CA LEU A 35 19.12 11.23 -2.45
C LEU A 35 18.98 12.05 -3.73
N TRP A 36 19.36 13.34 -3.68
CA TRP A 36 19.40 14.19 -4.85
C TRP A 36 20.76 14.11 -5.51
N VAL A 37 20.80 13.56 -6.73
CA VAL A 37 21.99 13.58 -7.59
C VAL A 37 22.05 14.92 -8.33
N LYS A 38 23.00 15.78 -7.96
CA LYS A 38 23.11 17.16 -8.48
C LYS A 38 23.91 17.25 -9.78
N GLU A 39 24.82 16.30 -9.98
CA GLU A 39 25.69 16.22 -11.14
C GLU A 39 25.91 14.76 -11.57
N ARG A 40 26.48 14.56 -12.76
CA ARG A 40 26.79 13.22 -13.25
C ARG A 40 27.87 12.58 -12.36
N LEU A 41 27.51 11.50 -11.68
CA LEU A 41 28.43 10.78 -10.80
C LEU A 41 29.41 9.90 -11.58
N ALA A 42 30.67 9.85 -11.13
CA ALA A 42 31.68 8.95 -11.70
C ALA A 42 31.38 7.46 -11.46
N ARG A 43 30.62 7.14 -10.40
CA ARG A 43 30.13 5.79 -10.09
C ARG A 43 28.59 5.82 -9.98
N PRO A 44 27.91 4.70 -10.30
CA PRO A 44 26.47 4.62 -10.13
C PRO A 44 26.03 4.91 -8.69
N MET A 45 24.82 5.48 -8.52
CA MET A 45 24.25 5.83 -7.20
C MET A 45 24.25 4.64 -6.22
N GLY A 46 24.06 3.41 -6.71
CA GLY A 46 24.13 2.20 -5.88
C GLY A 46 25.46 2.01 -5.15
N HIS A 47 26.56 2.58 -5.64
CA HIS A 47 27.84 2.61 -4.92
C HIS A 47 27.76 3.43 -3.63
N ILE A 48 27.09 4.59 -3.68
CA ILE A 48 26.89 5.48 -2.53
C ILE A 48 26.01 4.76 -1.50
N VAL A 49 24.90 4.15 -1.93
CA VAL A 49 24.02 3.37 -1.05
C VAL A 49 24.76 2.20 -0.41
N LYS A 50 25.59 1.47 -1.17
CA LYS A 50 26.43 0.39 -0.63
C LYS A 50 27.40 0.91 0.43
N ALA A 51 28.04 2.06 0.19
CA ALA A 51 28.94 2.69 1.15
C ALA A 51 28.21 3.11 2.43
N PHE A 52 27.06 3.79 2.31
CA PHE A 52 26.19 4.16 3.43
C PHE A 52 25.82 2.94 4.29
N LYS A 53 25.37 1.85 3.66
CA LYS A 53 24.98 0.61 4.35
C LYS A 53 26.17 -0.01 5.11
N ARG A 54 27.34 -0.08 4.46
CA ARG A 54 28.56 -0.63 5.06
C ARG A 54 29.04 0.21 6.25
N VAL A 55 29.12 1.54 6.09
CA VAL A 55 29.63 2.45 7.13
C VAL A 55 28.69 2.46 8.34
N SER A 56 27.38 2.53 8.12
CA SER A 56 26.40 2.48 9.22
C SER A 56 26.43 1.15 9.99
N GLU A 57 26.61 0.02 9.29
CA GLU A 57 26.78 -1.28 9.94
C GLU A 57 28.08 -1.33 10.75
N GLN A 58 29.20 -0.87 10.17
CA GLN A 58 30.51 -0.85 10.83
C GLN A 58 30.48 0.01 12.10
N GLU A 59 29.89 1.20 12.05
CA GLU A 59 29.78 2.09 13.21
C GLU A 59 28.80 1.56 14.27
N CYS A 60 27.71 0.89 13.87
CA CYS A 60 26.85 0.21 14.83
C CYS A 60 27.63 -0.91 15.54
N ARG A 61 28.46 -1.69 14.81
CA ARG A 61 29.27 -2.75 15.38
C ARG A 61 30.38 -2.20 16.29
N SER A 62 31.06 -1.13 15.91
CA SER A 62 32.10 -0.51 16.75
C SER A 62 31.54 0.08 18.05
N LYS A 63 30.27 0.54 18.02
CA LYS A 63 29.54 1.02 19.20
C LYS A 63 28.86 -0.11 20.01
N GLY A 64 29.11 -1.38 19.68
CA GLY A 64 28.52 -2.54 20.38
C GLY A 64 27.01 -2.71 20.18
N LEU A 65 26.43 -2.05 19.18
CA LEU A 65 24.99 -2.06 18.89
C LEU A 65 24.57 -3.21 17.95
N LEU A 66 25.54 -3.94 17.39
CA LEU A 66 25.33 -5.12 16.55
C LEU A 66 26.26 -6.23 17.02
N LEU A 67 25.73 -7.44 17.06
CA LEU A 67 26.54 -8.62 17.35
C LEU A 67 27.58 -8.86 16.24
N PRO A 68 28.75 -9.42 16.58
CA PRO A 68 29.69 -9.87 15.57
C PRO A 68 29.05 -10.97 14.69
N PRO A 69 29.42 -11.05 13.41
CA PRO A 69 28.87 -12.05 12.50
C PRO A 69 29.29 -13.43 13.01
N ASN A 70 28.31 -14.31 13.20
CA ASN A 70 28.58 -15.65 13.70
C ASN A 70 29.26 -16.46 12.58
N PRO A 71 30.49 -16.97 12.75
CA PRO A 71 31.24 -17.62 11.66
C PRO A 71 30.59 -18.90 11.09
N GLY A 72 29.55 -19.43 11.74
CA GLY A 72 28.89 -20.69 11.37
C GLY A 72 27.38 -20.62 11.12
N SER A 73 26.77 -19.42 11.00
CA SER A 73 25.33 -19.35 10.75
C SER A 73 24.99 -19.67 9.30
N VAL A 74 24.51 -20.89 9.05
CA VAL A 74 23.71 -21.23 7.86
C VAL A 74 22.50 -20.29 7.76
N PRO A 75 22.11 -19.83 6.55
CA PRO A 75 20.95 -18.97 6.40
C PRO A 75 19.70 -19.70 6.90
N ALA A 76 19.15 -19.25 8.03
CA ALA A 76 17.93 -19.80 8.58
C ALA A 76 16.79 -19.64 7.57
N ALA A 77 15.98 -20.69 7.43
CA ALA A 77 14.76 -20.66 6.62
C ALA A 77 13.88 -19.46 6.99
N ALA A 78 13.17 -18.93 5.99
CA ALA A 78 12.32 -17.74 6.11
C ALA A 78 11.43 -17.84 7.36
N PRO A 79 11.42 -16.79 8.21
CA PRO A 79 10.59 -16.80 9.40
C PRO A 79 9.11 -16.76 8.99
N ALA A 80 8.28 -17.43 9.78
CA ALA A 80 6.84 -17.28 9.70
C ALA A 80 6.46 -15.79 9.81
N ALA A 81 5.46 -15.38 9.02
CA ALA A 81 5.07 -13.99 8.85
C ALA A 81 4.94 -13.23 10.19
N GLY A 82 5.79 -12.23 10.42
CA GLY A 82 5.60 -11.24 11.48
C GLY A 82 6.83 -10.81 12.26
N LEU A 83 7.91 -11.59 12.24
CA LEU A 83 9.19 -11.22 12.88
C LEU A 83 10.33 -11.35 11.85
N PRO A 84 11.14 -10.29 11.63
CA PRO A 84 12.34 -10.45 10.80
C PRO A 84 13.27 -11.48 11.47
N ALA A 85 13.79 -12.41 10.68
CA ALA A 85 14.85 -13.30 11.12
C ALA A 85 16.01 -12.46 11.65
N PRO A 86 16.81 -12.94 12.61
CA PRO A 86 18.03 -12.24 12.99
C PRO A 86 18.92 -12.16 11.75
N ALA A 87 18.92 -10.99 11.11
CA ALA A 87 19.80 -10.73 10.00
C ALA A 87 21.23 -10.76 10.54
N ALA A 88 22.13 -11.48 9.87
CA ALA A 88 23.55 -11.52 10.24
C ALA A 88 24.25 -10.14 10.16
N GLY A 89 23.54 -9.11 9.67
CA GLY A 89 24.00 -7.72 9.56
C GLY A 89 22.85 -6.73 9.67
N LEU A 90 23.17 -5.44 9.58
CA LEU A 90 22.20 -4.35 9.75
C LEU A 90 21.22 -4.27 8.57
N TRP A 91 21.67 -4.66 7.38
CA TRP A 91 20.93 -4.47 6.15
C TRP A 91 20.79 -5.75 5.32
N GLN A 92 19.60 -5.96 4.75
CA GLN A 92 19.38 -6.96 3.71
C GLN A 92 20.16 -6.62 2.42
N PRO A 93 20.53 -7.61 1.58
CA PRO A 93 21.10 -7.37 0.26
C PRO A 93 20.20 -6.48 -0.63
N GLY A 94 20.82 -5.68 -1.50
CA GLY A 94 20.10 -4.79 -2.42
C GLY A 94 19.44 -3.58 -1.74
N PHE A 95 18.63 -2.86 -2.51
CA PHE A 95 17.78 -1.76 -2.04
C PHE A 95 16.68 -1.54 -3.10
N GLN A 96 15.59 -0.90 -2.69
CA GLN A 96 14.55 -0.46 -3.62
C GLN A 96 14.72 1.03 -3.86
N ASP A 97 14.80 1.44 -5.12
CA ASP A 97 14.83 2.83 -5.53
C ASP A 97 13.63 3.20 -6.42
N SER A 98 13.43 4.50 -6.56
CA SER A 98 12.44 5.11 -7.45
C SER A 98 12.99 6.47 -7.88
N ILE A 99 13.11 6.66 -9.19
CA ILE A 99 13.64 7.89 -9.78
C ILE A 99 12.50 8.89 -9.95
N LEU A 100 12.73 10.14 -9.57
CA LEU A 100 11.80 11.24 -9.79
C LEU A 100 11.96 11.73 -11.23
N LEU A 101 10.89 11.69 -12.01
CA LEU A 101 10.85 12.05 -13.42
C LEU A 101 9.96 13.27 -13.72
N HIS A 102 9.07 13.64 -12.80
CA HIS A 102 8.05 14.66 -13.04
C HIS A 102 7.94 15.68 -11.89
N ARG A 103 7.48 16.88 -12.25
CA ARG A 103 7.23 17.97 -11.30
C ARG A 103 6.24 17.53 -10.21
N GLY A 104 6.52 17.91 -8.96
CA GLY A 104 5.67 17.59 -7.80
C GLY A 104 5.93 16.22 -7.15
N GLN A 105 6.67 15.31 -7.79
CA GLN A 105 6.99 14.00 -7.19
C GLN A 105 7.84 14.10 -5.93
N LEU A 106 8.76 15.08 -5.86
CA LEU A 106 9.61 15.28 -4.69
C LEU A 106 8.78 15.52 -3.43
N HIS A 107 7.83 16.46 -3.50
CA HIS A 107 6.95 16.76 -2.39
C HIS A 107 6.12 15.53 -1.97
N ALA A 108 5.58 14.78 -2.93
CA ALA A 108 4.82 13.57 -2.65
C ALA A 108 5.67 12.47 -1.99
N MET A 109 6.93 12.30 -2.42
CA MET A 109 7.85 11.33 -1.83
C MET A 109 8.31 11.75 -0.43
N ALA A 110 8.61 13.03 -0.21
CA ALA A 110 8.94 13.55 1.11
C ALA A 110 7.78 13.34 2.09
N ALA A 111 6.55 13.68 1.69
CA ALA A 111 5.34 13.44 2.47
C ALA A 111 5.12 11.94 2.76
N TYR A 112 5.34 11.08 1.76
CA TYR A 112 5.25 9.63 1.95
C TYR A 112 6.27 9.11 2.97
N ILE A 113 7.53 9.52 2.86
CA ILE A 113 8.61 9.12 3.77
C ILE A 113 8.28 9.55 5.21
N ALA A 114 7.86 10.80 5.39
CA ALA A 114 7.44 11.33 6.69
C ALA A 114 6.24 10.58 7.29
N ASP A 115 5.31 10.09 6.46
CA ASP A 115 4.10 9.35 6.91
C ASP A 115 4.39 7.86 7.25
N ASN A 116 5.49 7.29 6.77
CA ASN A 116 5.75 5.86 6.94
C ASN A 116 5.76 5.35 8.40
N PRO A 117 6.27 6.08 9.41
CA PRO A 117 6.16 5.66 10.81
C PRO A 117 4.71 5.46 11.27
N ARG A 118 3.81 6.39 10.93
CA ARG A 118 2.38 6.27 11.22
C ARG A 118 1.80 5.05 10.51
N ARG A 119 2.14 4.85 9.23
CA ARG A 119 1.71 3.68 8.45
C ARG A 119 2.20 2.37 9.07
N LEU A 120 3.42 2.32 9.59
CA LEU A 120 3.94 1.15 10.29
C LEU A 120 3.16 0.88 11.58
N ALA A 121 2.91 1.90 12.39
CA ALA A 121 2.12 1.78 13.61
C ALA A 121 0.70 1.26 13.32
N ALA A 122 0.02 1.82 12.31
CA ALA A 122 -1.31 1.38 11.87
C ALA A 122 -1.33 -0.10 11.45
N LYS A 123 -0.32 -0.55 10.69
CA LYS A 123 -0.18 -1.96 10.29
C LYS A 123 0.01 -2.89 11.49
N ARG A 124 0.83 -2.48 12.47
CA ARG A 124 1.11 -3.27 13.67
C ARG A 124 -0.10 -3.37 14.59
N ALA A 125 -0.86 -2.29 14.70
CA ALA A 125 -2.10 -2.27 15.49
C ALA A 125 -3.21 -3.12 14.87
N ASN A 126 -3.28 -3.20 13.52
CA ASN A 126 -4.38 -3.87 12.81
C ASN A 126 -3.89 -4.83 11.71
N PRO A 127 -3.08 -5.85 12.03
CA PRO A 127 -2.45 -6.72 11.02
C PRO A 127 -3.48 -7.45 10.14
N ALA A 128 -4.64 -7.81 10.69
CA ALA A 128 -5.72 -8.46 9.96
C ALA A 128 -6.28 -7.61 8.80
N LEU A 129 -6.31 -6.28 8.93
CA LEU A 129 -6.80 -5.38 7.88
C LEU A 129 -5.79 -5.27 6.72
N PHE A 130 -4.50 -5.48 6.98
CA PHE A 130 -3.43 -5.33 6.00
C PHE A 130 -2.88 -6.66 5.46
N THR A 131 -3.58 -7.77 5.72
CA THR A 131 -3.20 -9.10 5.27
C THR A 131 -4.09 -9.53 4.10
N VAL A 132 -3.47 -10.00 3.02
CA VAL A 132 -4.22 -10.56 1.88
C VAL A 132 -4.67 -11.96 2.24
N VAL A 133 -5.98 -12.21 2.19
CA VAL A 133 -6.58 -13.53 2.29
C VAL A 133 -6.80 -14.04 0.87
N ALA A 134 -6.19 -15.16 0.50
CA ALA A 134 -6.22 -15.65 -0.88
C ALA A 134 -7.60 -16.15 -1.33
N ARG A 135 -8.40 -16.69 -0.41
CA ARG A 135 -9.70 -17.33 -0.70
C ARG A 135 -10.77 -16.89 0.30
N GLU A 136 -11.15 -15.62 0.24
CA GLU A 136 -12.23 -15.08 1.06
C GLU A 136 -13.60 -15.56 0.58
N ALA A 137 -14.43 -16.06 1.49
CA ALA A 137 -15.81 -16.47 1.19
C ALA A 137 -16.75 -15.26 1.09
N VAL A 138 -16.86 -14.72 -0.12
CA VAL A 138 -17.67 -13.54 -0.43
C VAL A 138 -19.15 -13.90 -0.58
N LEU A 139 -19.46 -14.99 -1.29
CA LEU A 139 -20.82 -15.54 -1.47
C LEU A 139 -20.77 -17.08 -1.37
N PRO A 140 -21.91 -17.77 -1.19
CA PRO A 140 -21.96 -19.23 -1.25
C PRO A 140 -21.30 -19.77 -2.54
N GLY A 141 -20.29 -20.62 -2.39
CA GLY A 141 -19.54 -21.20 -3.50
C GLY A 141 -18.62 -20.23 -4.27
N ARG A 142 -18.53 -18.94 -3.88
CA ARG A 142 -17.68 -17.96 -4.55
C ARG A 142 -16.65 -17.36 -3.61
N THR A 143 -15.39 -17.66 -3.89
CA THR A 143 -14.24 -17.14 -3.15
C THR A 143 -13.34 -16.28 -4.03
N CYS A 144 -12.73 -15.23 -3.48
CA CYS A 144 -11.71 -14.47 -4.17
C CYS A 144 -10.66 -13.91 -3.21
N ALA A 145 -9.59 -13.32 -3.73
CA ALA A 145 -8.60 -12.69 -2.86
C ALA A 145 -9.19 -11.42 -2.24
N ALA A 146 -8.87 -11.15 -0.97
CA ALA A 146 -9.38 -10.00 -0.24
C ALA A 146 -8.32 -9.35 0.65
N ILE A 147 -8.44 -8.05 0.88
CA ILE A 147 -7.68 -7.30 1.89
C ILE A 147 -8.56 -6.20 2.47
N GLY A 148 -8.44 -5.95 3.78
CA GLY A 148 -9.24 -4.96 4.51
C GLY A 148 -10.30 -5.58 5.41
N ASN A 149 -11.33 -4.81 5.72
CA ASN A 149 -12.37 -5.21 6.67
C ASN A 149 -13.37 -6.19 6.06
N ARG A 150 -13.13 -7.48 6.27
CA ARG A 150 -13.99 -8.59 5.80
C ARG A 150 -15.40 -8.55 6.39
N PHE A 151 -15.62 -7.90 7.53
CA PHE A 151 -16.95 -7.77 8.14
C PHE A 151 -17.90 -6.94 7.28
N LEU A 152 -17.39 -6.11 6.34
CA LEU A 152 -18.23 -5.39 5.39
C LEU A 152 -19.07 -6.31 4.49
N LEU A 153 -18.65 -7.57 4.28
CA LEU A 153 -19.44 -8.56 3.56
C LEU A 153 -20.73 -8.95 4.31
N ARG A 154 -20.72 -8.86 5.64
CA ARG A 154 -21.87 -9.15 6.51
C ARG A 154 -22.68 -7.90 6.84
N HIS A 155 -22.24 -6.74 6.35
CA HIS A 155 -22.93 -5.47 6.62
C HIS A 155 -24.37 -5.56 6.12
N PRO A 156 -25.40 -5.26 6.91
CA PRO A 156 -26.79 -5.52 6.55
C PRO A 156 -27.23 -4.68 5.34
N LEU A 157 -26.96 -3.38 5.38
CA LEU A 157 -27.32 -2.45 4.32
C LEU A 157 -26.12 -2.21 3.38
N LYS A 158 -26.28 -2.56 2.11
CA LYS A 158 -25.26 -2.30 1.07
C LYS A 158 -25.92 -1.66 -0.14
N ARG A 159 -25.22 -0.72 -0.78
CA ARG A 159 -25.69 -0.03 -1.99
C ARG A 159 -24.64 -0.12 -3.08
N GLN A 160 -25.06 -0.58 -4.25
CA GLN A 160 -24.17 -0.62 -5.40
C GLN A 160 -23.99 0.80 -5.96
N ILE A 161 -22.73 1.20 -6.17
CA ILE A 161 -22.41 2.33 -7.05
C ILE A 161 -22.37 1.76 -8.47
N GLN A 162 -23.40 2.04 -9.25
CA GLN A 162 -23.48 1.68 -10.66
C GLN A 162 -23.85 2.92 -11.46
N VAL A 163 -23.00 3.29 -12.42
CA VAL A 163 -23.20 4.52 -13.21
C VAL A 163 -23.31 4.19 -14.68
N SER A 164 -24.39 4.65 -15.30
CA SER A 164 -24.58 4.55 -16.75
C SER A 164 -23.52 5.38 -17.49
N ARG A 165 -23.05 4.87 -18.63
CA ARG A 165 -22.13 5.62 -19.51
C ARG A 165 -22.77 6.86 -20.15
N HIS A 166 -24.09 6.95 -20.16
CA HIS A 166 -24.88 8.04 -20.75
C HIS A 166 -25.51 8.95 -19.69
N ILE A 167 -25.12 8.80 -18.42
CA ILE A 167 -25.67 9.61 -17.33
C ILE A 167 -25.39 11.10 -17.58
N SER A 168 -26.38 11.96 -17.36
CA SER A 168 -26.15 13.40 -17.39
C SER A 168 -25.37 13.85 -16.14
N PRO A 169 -24.69 15.01 -16.18
CA PRO A 169 -24.00 15.54 -15.00
C PRO A 169 -24.94 15.77 -13.80
N ALA A 170 -26.19 16.21 -14.05
CA ALA A 170 -27.18 16.44 -13.01
C ALA A 170 -27.64 15.14 -12.35
N GLU A 171 -27.93 14.10 -13.14
CA GLU A 171 -28.28 12.77 -12.61
C GLU A 171 -27.12 12.12 -11.87
N LEU A 172 -25.88 12.32 -12.33
CA LEU A 172 -24.69 11.83 -11.63
C LEU A 172 -24.53 12.49 -10.26
N ALA A 173 -24.76 13.81 -10.18
CA ALA A 173 -24.72 14.54 -8.92
C ALA A 173 -25.81 14.07 -7.95
N ALA A 174 -27.05 13.89 -8.44
CA ALA A 174 -28.16 13.38 -7.64
C ALA A 174 -27.89 11.96 -7.12
N LEU A 175 -27.36 11.07 -7.97
CA LEU A 175 -26.98 9.71 -7.58
C LEU A 175 -25.84 9.71 -6.55
N GLN A 176 -24.86 10.60 -6.70
CA GLN A 176 -23.79 10.75 -5.72
C GLN A 176 -24.34 11.18 -4.37
N GLU A 177 -25.22 12.19 -4.34
CA GLU A 177 -25.85 12.68 -3.12
C GLU A 177 -26.66 11.58 -2.42
N GLU A 178 -27.50 10.86 -3.17
CA GLU A 178 -28.30 9.75 -2.66
C GLU A 178 -27.43 8.65 -2.03
N LEU A 179 -26.37 8.22 -2.73
CA LEU A 179 -25.50 7.16 -2.25
C LEU A 179 -24.67 7.60 -1.03
N LEU A 180 -24.19 8.85 -1.02
CA LEU A 180 -23.47 9.38 0.13
C LEU A 180 -24.40 9.58 1.34
N TYR A 181 -25.66 9.98 1.11
CA TYR A 181 -26.67 10.06 2.14
C TYR A 181 -26.93 8.67 2.74
N ALA A 182 -27.16 7.65 1.91
CA ALA A 182 -27.35 6.28 2.38
C ALA A 182 -26.13 5.79 3.19
N ALA A 183 -24.91 6.09 2.72
CA ALA A 183 -23.69 5.70 3.40
C ALA A 183 -23.46 6.46 4.72
N ALA A 184 -23.92 7.71 4.81
CA ALA A 184 -23.93 8.46 6.06
C ALA A 184 -24.88 7.85 7.09
N HIS A 185 -25.95 7.20 6.64
CA HIS A 185 -26.93 6.48 7.46
C HIS A 185 -26.63 4.98 7.57
N GLY A 186 -25.35 4.62 7.41
CA GLY A 186 -24.85 3.28 7.71
C GLY A 186 -24.77 2.33 6.51
N ALA A 187 -25.16 2.70 5.29
CA ALA A 187 -24.95 1.80 4.15
C ALA A 187 -23.45 1.63 3.82
N ALA A 188 -23.05 0.40 3.48
CA ALA A 188 -21.75 0.17 2.84
C ALA A 188 -21.88 0.25 1.32
N LEU A 189 -21.04 1.07 0.67
CA LEU A 189 -21.08 1.20 -0.78
C LEU A 189 -20.27 0.08 -1.45
N VAL A 190 -20.71 -0.40 -2.61
CA VAL A 190 -20.07 -1.49 -3.34
C VAL A 190 -19.84 -1.07 -4.79
N SER A 191 -18.62 -1.14 -5.30
CA SER A 191 -18.35 -0.74 -6.68
C SER A 191 -17.17 -1.48 -7.31
N PRO A 192 -17.25 -1.85 -8.59
CA PRO A 192 -16.08 -2.27 -9.34
C PRO A 192 -15.23 -1.11 -9.86
N CYS A 193 -15.66 0.15 -9.66
CA CYS A 193 -14.92 1.36 -10.03
C CYS A 193 -14.40 1.31 -11.48
N ILE A 194 -15.23 0.86 -12.42
CA ILE A 194 -14.86 0.69 -13.83
C ILE A 194 -14.99 2.05 -14.53
N SER A 195 -16.17 2.66 -14.43
CA SER A 195 -16.49 3.92 -15.12
C SER A 195 -15.93 5.15 -14.39
N PRO A 196 -15.73 6.29 -15.09
CA PRO A 196 -15.34 7.53 -14.45
C PRO A 196 -16.32 7.99 -13.36
N GLY A 197 -17.63 7.83 -13.60
CA GLY A 197 -18.65 8.18 -12.62
C GLY A 197 -18.61 7.31 -11.36
N GLU A 198 -18.42 5.99 -11.52
CA GLU A 198 -18.24 5.08 -10.37
C GLU A 198 -17.01 5.47 -9.55
N LYS A 199 -15.89 5.77 -10.22
CA LYS A 199 -14.66 6.23 -9.56
C LYS A 199 -14.87 7.56 -8.83
N ALA A 200 -15.63 8.49 -9.40
CA ALA A 200 -15.94 9.78 -8.79
C ALA A 200 -16.73 9.58 -7.48
N ILE A 201 -17.80 8.80 -7.51
CA ILE A 201 -18.61 8.53 -6.31
C ILE A 201 -17.82 7.73 -5.27
N ALA A 202 -17.06 6.71 -5.69
CA ALA A 202 -16.21 5.93 -4.78
C ALA A 202 -15.14 6.82 -4.12
N ARG A 203 -14.56 7.76 -4.86
CA ARG A 203 -13.62 8.75 -4.32
C ARG A 203 -14.30 9.67 -3.31
N ALA A 204 -15.48 10.20 -3.64
CA ALA A 204 -16.26 11.04 -2.73
C ALA A 204 -16.61 10.28 -1.43
N ALA A 205 -16.94 9.00 -1.52
CA ALA A 205 -17.20 8.15 -0.36
C ALA A 205 -15.96 7.96 0.52
N LEU A 206 -14.79 7.71 -0.07
CA LEU A 206 -13.52 7.63 0.67
C LEU A 206 -13.19 8.94 1.38
N GLU A 207 -13.35 10.06 0.67
CA GLU A 207 -13.12 11.42 1.17
C GLU A 207 -14.07 11.76 2.32
N ALA A 208 -15.34 11.39 2.20
CA ALA A 208 -16.37 11.58 3.23
C ALA A 208 -16.31 10.54 4.36
N GLY A 209 -15.29 9.69 4.41
CA GLY A 209 -15.12 8.77 5.53
C GLY A 209 -16.11 7.59 5.52
N ARG A 210 -16.68 7.20 4.37
CA ARG A 210 -17.74 6.18 4.30
C ARG A 210 -17.22 4.75 4.06
N PRO A 211 -17.96 3.70 4.46
CA PRO A 211 -17.58 2.31 4.18
C PRO A 211 -17.69 1.98 2.69
N LEU A 212 -16.67 1.31 2.15
CA LEU A 212 -16.58 0.98 0.73
C LEU A 212 -16.03 -0.44 0.51
N ILE A 213 -16.69 -1.21 -0.35
CA ILE A 213 -16.21 -2.46 -0.92
C ILE A 213 -15.84 -2.20 -2.38
N VAL A 214 -14.56 -2.35 -2.71
CA VAL A 214 -14.04 -2.16 -4.08
C VAL A 214 -13.71 -3.50 -4.71
N LEU A 215 -14.25 -3.77 -5.91
CA LEU A 215 -13.83 -4.90 -6.73
C LEU A 215 -12.72 -4.47 -7.68
N LEU A 216 -11.57 -5.14 -7.62
CA LEU A 216 -10.42 -4.88 -8.48
C LEU A 216 -10.42 -5.80 -9.70
N ALA A 217 -10.03 -5.21 -10.84
CA ALA A 217 -9.84 -5.91 -12.10
C ALA A 217 -8.60 -6.83 -12.14
N ASN A 218 -7.74 -6.76 -11.13
CA ASN A 218 -6.51 -7.53 -11.05
C ASN A 218 -6.29 -7.99 -9.59
N GLY A 219 -5.64 -9.13 -9.42
CA GLY A 219 -5.25 -9.64 -8.12
C GLY A 219 -4.25 -8.75 -7.38
N PHE A 220 -3.90 -9.18 -6.17
CA PHE A 220 -2.90 -8.52 -5.34
C PHE A 220 -1.50 -9.06 -5.64
N ALA A 221 -0.55 -8.15 -5.87
CA ALA A 221 0.86 -8.51 -5.98
C ALA A 221 1.39 -9.10 -4.64
N PRO A 222 2.51 -9.85 -4.66
CA PRO A 222 3.23 -10.19 -3.44
C PRO A 222 3.49 -8.93 -2.59
N HIS A 223 3.26 -9.03 -1.28
CA HIS A 223 3.40 -7.94 -0.31
C HIS A 223 2.54 -6.69 -0.59
N TYR A 224 1.46 -6.82 -1.36
CA TYR A 224 0.53 -5.73 -1.64
C TYR A 224 0.09 -4.98 -0.37
N LYS A 225 0.02 -3.65 -0.48
CA LYS A 225 -0.59 -2.78 0.51
C LYS A 225 -1.50 -1.78 -0.20
N PRO A 226 -2.67 -1.45 0.38
CA PRO A 226 -3.54 -0.43 -0.20
C PRO A 226 -2.79 0.91 -0.31
N PRO A 227 -2.81 1.57 -1.49
CA PRO A 227 -2.11 2.84 -1.69
C PRO A 227 -2.97 4.04 -1.26
N GLY A 228 -2.31 5.14 -0.90
CA GLY A 228 -2.94 6.45 -0.66
C GLY A 228 -4.16 6.37 0.26
N ARG A 229 -5.29 6.98 -0.16
CA ARG A 229 -6.54 7.01 0.61
C ARG A 229 -7.10 5.63 0.96
N TYR A 230 -6.81 4.60 0.16
CA TYR A 230 -7.21 3.24 0.50
C TYR A 230 -6.46 2.72 1.72
N PHE A 231 -5.23 3.15 1.96
CA PHE A 231 -4.52 2.80 3.20
C PHE A 231 -5.26 3.32 4.42
N ASP A 232 -5.66 4.60 4.40
CA ASP A 232 -6.32 5.23 5.56
C ASP A 232 -7.72 4.67 5.78
N ALA A 233 -8.49 4.45 4.71
CA ALA A 233 -9.79 3.79 4.80
C ALA A 233 -9.67 2.34 5.30
N CYS A 234 -8.64 1.62 4.86
CA CYS A 234 -8.34 0.27 5.35
C CYS A 234 -7.95 0.30 6.84
N SER A 235 -7.07 1.21 7.24
CA SER A 235 -6.65 1.40 8.65
C SER A 235 -7.83 1.72 9.57
N ALA A 236 -8.81 2.46 9.06
CA ALA A 236 -10.02 2.82 9.80
C ALA A 236 -11.09 1.71 9.79
N GLY A 237 -10.82 0.55 9.19
CA GLY A 237 -11.79 -0.54 9.06
C GLY A 237 -12.95 -0.24 8.11
N ARG A 238 -12.82 0.77 7.24
CA ARG A 238 -13.89 1.23 6.33
C ARG A 238 -13.73 0.75 4.89
N LEU A 239 -12.69 -0.01 4.59
CA LEU A 239 -12.43 -0.51 3.23
C LEU A 239 -12.35 -2.03 3.21
N LEU A 240 -12.96 -2.63 2.21
CA LEU A 240 -12.68 -3.98 1.77
C LEU A 240 -12.33 -3.94 0.28
N MET A 241 -11.18 -4.48 -0.09
CA MET A 241 -10.80 -4.66 -1.49
C MET A 241 -10.91 -6.15 -1.82
N LEU A 242 -11.61 -6.48 -2.89
CA LEU A 242 -11.83 -7.83 -3.38
C LEU A 242 -11.25 -7.93 -4.78
N ALA A 243 -10.54 -9.01 -5.09
CA ALA A 243 -10.00 -9.26 -6.42
C ALA A 243 -10.51 -10.61 -6.93
N PRO A 244 -11.62 -10.61 -7.70
CA PRO A 244 -12.17 -11.81 -8.32
C PRO A 244 -11.21 -12.52 -9.29
N PHE A 245 -10.29 -11.77 -9.89
CA PHE A 245 -9.33 -12.28 -10.86
C PHE A 245 -7.94 -12.49 -10.24
N PRO A 246 -7.15 -13.45 -10.75
CA PRO A 246 -5.78 -13.68 -10.29
C PRO A 246 -4.88 -12.47 -10.59
N TYR A 247 -3.77 -12.37 -9.84
CA TYR A 247 -2.78 -11.33 -10.08
C TYR A 247 -2.02 -11.57 -11.37
N GLN A 248 -2.03 -10.57 -12.24
CA GLN A 248 -1.20 -10.50 -13.44
C GLN A 248 -0.24 -9.32 -13.32
N ARG A 249 1.04 -9.58 -13.61
CA ARG A 249 2.08 -8.53 -13.61
C ARG A 249 1.88 -7.54 -14.76
N GLN A 250 1.49 -8.04 -15.93
CA GLN A 250 1.24 -7.22 -17.10
C GLN A 250 -0.11 -6.51 -16.96
N ARG A 251 -0.14 -5.20 -17.26
CA ARG A 251 -1.39 -4.46 -17.32
C ARG A 251 -2.11 -4.80 -18.62
N GLN A 252 -3.29 -5.37 -18.50
CA GLN A 252 -4.19 -5.61 -19.62
C GLN A 252 -5.43 -4.73 -19.48
N PRO A 253 -5.96 -4.17 -20.58
CA PRO A 253 -7.25 -3.51 -20.57
C PRO A 253 -8.35 -4.48 -20.12
N LEU A 254 -9.31 -3.99 -19.34
CA LEU A 254 -10.50 -4.76 -18.99
C LEU A 254 -11.30 -5.12 -20.24
N THR A 255 -11.58 -6.41 -20.42
CA THR A 255 -12.52 -6.86 -21.45
C THR A 255 -13.97 -6.57 -21.05
N ARG A 256 -14.88 -6.51 -22.03
CA ARG A 256 -16.32 -6.37 -21.76
C ARG A 256 -16.83 -7.49 -20.86
N ALA A 257 -16.39 -8.73 -21.08
CA ALA A 257 -16.77 -9.88 -20.27
C ALA A 257 -16.37 -9.71 -18.79
N GLN A 258 -15.13 -9.30 -18.53
CA GLN A 258 -14.67 -9.02 -17.17
C GLN A 258 -15.44 -7.87 -16.51
N CYS A 259 -15.77 -6.81 -17.26
CA CYS A 259 -16.61 -5.73 -16.73
C CYS A 259 -18.00 -6.22 -16.32
N LEU A 260 -18.64 -7.06 -17.15
CA LEU A 260 -19.94 -7.65 -16.82
C LEU A 260 -19.85 -8.56 -15.61
N GLU A 261 -18.79 -9.35 -15.50
CA GLU A 261 -18.57 -10.22 -14.34
C GLU A 261 -18.38 -9.41 -13.06
N LEU A 262 -17.54 -8.37 -13.06
CA LEU A 262 -17.35 -7.49 -11.91
C LEU A 262 -18.66 -6.78 -11.50
N ASN A 263 -19.47 -6.35 -12.48
CA ASN A 263 -20.79 -5.79 -12.21
C ASN A 263 -21.74 -6.82 -11.57
N ALA A 264 -21.70 -8.08 -12.01
CA ALA A 264 -22.48 -9.16 -11.41
C ALA A 264 -22.03 -9.46 -9.97
N TRP A 265 -20.72 -9.43 -9.70
CA TRP A 265 -20.18 -9.52 -8.33
C TRP A 265 -20.71 -8.38 -7.45
N ALA A 266 -20.62 -7.13 -7.91
CA ALA A 266 -21.06 -5.95 -7.14
C ALA A 266 -22.55 -6.02 -6.81
N ARG A 267 -23.38 -6.39 -7.79
CA ARG A 267 -24.82 -6.57 -7.62
C ARG A 267 -25.11 -7.64 -6.58
N THR A 268 -24.52 -8.82 -6.73
CA THR A 268 -24.78 -9.95 -5.82
C THR A 268 -24.33 -9.64 -4.41
N ILE A 269 -23.17 -9.01 -4.22
CA ILE A 269 -22.70 -8.56 -2.92
C ILE A 269 -23.68 -7.56 -2.30
N SER A 270 -24.19 -6.61 -3.07
CA SER A 270 -25.07 -5.55 -2.56
C SER A 270 -26.40 -6.10 -2.04
N HIS A 271 -26.94 -7.16 -2.67
CA HIS A 271 -28.18 -7.80 -2.23
C HIS A 271 -27.98 -8.91 -1.19
N ALA A 272 -26.77 -9.44 -1.05
CA ALA A 272 -26.49 -10.50 -0.10
C ALA A 272 -26.66 -9.99 1.35
N THR A 273 -27.64 -10.51 2.06
CA THR A 273 -27.71 -10.42 3.53
C THR A 273 -27.26 -11.78 4.05
N LYS A 274 -26.08 -11.86 4.67
CA LYS A 274 -25.68 -13.09 5.38
C LYS A 274 -26.56 -13.18 6.63
N SER A 275 -27.46 -14.15 6.64
CA SER A 275 -28.18 -14.62 7.83
C SER A 275 -27.22 -15.09 8.92
#